data_AF-N1PVA6-F1
#
_entry.id   AF-N1PVA6-F1
#
_cell.length_a   1.000
_cell.length_b   1.000
_cell.length_c   1.000
_cell.angle_alpha   90.00
_cell.angle_beta   90.00
_cell.angle_gamma   90.00
#
_symmetry.space_group_name_H-M   'P 1'
#
loop_
_entity.id
_entity.type
_entity.pdbx_description
1 polymer ?
#
loop_
_entity_poly.entity_id
_entity_poly.type
_entity_poly.pdbx_seq_one_letter_code
_entity_poly.pdbx_strand_id
1 'polypeptide(L)'
;MTLLGRDDADEVYASTFRPSLIARFDYVLAMDEDNFIDLRDSVKRARKSGKLDDEALQKVYMFGEFGGKDKREPIVDPWYDGGRKGFEVAYEQVFRMGTGLLRQIEAEAKKEKSELES
;
A
#
# COMPACT_ATOMS: atom_id res chain seq x y z
N MET A 1 -2.57 1.48 11.06
CA MET A 1 -3.25 1.18 9.78
C MET A 1 -4.14 2.33 9.34
N THR A 2 -3.68 3.13 8.38
CA THR A 2 -4.40 4.29 7.84
C THR A 2 -4.68 4.07 6.36
N LEU A 3 -5.94 4.17 5.94
CA LEU A 3 -6.35 4.16 4.53
C LEU A 3 -6.59 5.58 4.05
N LEU A 4 -6.04 5.89 2.87
CA LEU A 4 -6.21 7.17 2.19
C LEU A 4 -7.40 7.09 1.22
N GLY A 5 -8.49 7.78 1.55
CA GLY A 5 -9.61 8.05 0.63
C GLY A 5 -9.57 9.52 0.20
N ARG A 6 -9.91 9.80 -1.07
CA ARG A 6 -10.04 11.17 -1.61
C ARG A 6 -11.52 11.51 -1.77
N ASP A 7 -11.97 12.52 -1.03
CA ASP A 7 -13.12 13.36 -1.35
C ASP A 7 -12.68 14.82 -1.13
N ASP A 8 -13.23 15.73 -1.93
CA ASP A 8 -12.71 17.07 -2.23
C ASP A 8 -12.46 18.00 -1.03
N ALA A 9 -11.25 17.94 -0.47
CA ALA A 9 -10.45 18.98 0.19
C ALA A 9 -9.19 18.29 0.73
N ASP A 10 -8.09 19.01 0.91
CA ASP A 10 -6.75 18.52 1.32
C ASP A 10 -6.66 17.88 2.73
N GLU A 11 -7.68 17.13 3.16
CA GLU A 11 -7.82 16.59 4.51
C GLU A 11 -7.99 15.07 4.49
N VAL A 12 -6.97 14.37 4.99
CA VAL A 12 -7.01 12.94 5.23
C VAL A 12 -7.58 12.70 6.62
N TYR A 13 -8.80 12.16 6.68
CA TYR A 13 -9.37 11.71 7.95
C TYR A 13 -8.88 10.31 8.30
N ALA A 14 -8.49 10.13 9.56
CA ALA A 14 -8.20 8.81 10.09
C ALA A 14 -9.45 7.93 9.95
N SER A 15 -9.31 6.83 9.20
CA SER A 15 -10.39 5.87 8.98
C SER A 15 -9.90 4.45 9.25
N THR A 16 -10.76 3.64 9.87
CA THR A 16 -10.43 2.24 10.14
C THR A 16 -10.58 1.41 8.87
N PHE A 17 -9.64 0.50 8.64
CA PHE A 17 -9.69 -0.42 7.51
C PHE A 17 -10.97 -1.27 7.48
N ARG A 18 -11.50 -1.44 6.27
CA ARG A 18 -12.64 -2.28 5.93
C ARG A 18 -12.25 -3.18 4.76
N PRO A 19 -12.33 -4.52 4.88
CA PRO A 19 -11.93 -5.42 3.79
C PRO A 19 -12.63 -5.14 2.46
N SER A 20 -13.87 -4.67 2.49
CA SER A 20 -14.63 -4.30 1.28
C SER A 20 -13.97 -3.21 0.45
N LEU A 21 -13.08 -2.40 1.03
CA LEU A 21 -12.34 -1.38 0.28
C LEU A 21 -11.36 -1.99 -0.72
N ILE A 22 -10.85 -3.21 -0.49
CA ILE A 22 -9.92 -3.87 -1.42
C ILE A 22 -10.53 -4.04 -2.81
N ALA A 23 -11.83 -4.26 -2.91
CA ALA A 23 -12.50 -4.37 -4.20
C ALA A 23 -12.42 -3.08 -5.04
N ARG A 24 -12.13 -1.93 -4.41
CA ARG A 24 -12.07 -0.61 -5.05
C ARG A 24 -10.66 -0.18 -5.45
N PHE A 25 -9.63 -0.88 -5.01
CA PHE A 25 -8.24 -0.48 -5.20
C PHE A 25 -7.46 -1.61 -5.86
N ASP A 26 -6.48 -1.26 -6.69
CA ASP A 26 -5.57 -2.22 -7.32
C ASP A 26 -4.36 -2.52 -6.41
N TYR A 27 -3.94 -1.52 -5.62
CA TYR A 27 -2.86 -1.65 -4.65
C TYR A 27 -3.32 -1.15 -3.27
N VAL A 28 -3.12 -1.99 -2.26
CA VAL A 28 -3.27 -1.66 -0.84
C VAL A 28 -1.91 -1.84 -0.18
N LEU A 29 -1.33 -0.73 0.26
CA LEU A 29 0.05 -0.66 0.71
C LEU A 29 0.11 -0.67 2.24
N ALA A 30 0.81 -1.65 2.81
CA ALA A 30 1.14 -1.71 4.22
C ALA A 30 2.43 -0.92 4.51
N MET A 31 2.40 -0.09 5.55
CA MET A 31 3.57 0.72 5.95
C MET A 31 4.63 -0.10 6.69
N ASP A 32 4.22 -1.12 7.44
CA ASP A 32 5.06 -1.99 8.25
C ASP A 32 4.58 -3.45 8.17
N GLU A 33 5.31 -4.36 8.82
CA GLU A 33 4.98 -5.79 8.81
C GLU A 33 3.67 -6.11 9.55
N ASP A 34 3.37 -5.42 10.64
CA ASP A 34 2.15 -5.65 11.43
C ASP A 34 0.90 -5.27 10.63
N ASN A 35 0.94 -4.12 9.96
CA ASN A 35 -0.10 -3.63 9.05
C ASN A 35 -0.29 -4.63 7.91
N PHE A 36 0.80 -5.20 7.38
CA PHE A 36 0.72 -6.18 6.30
C PHE A 36 0.05 -7.48 6.75
N ILE A 37 0.42 -8.00 7.91
CA ILE A 37 -0.20 -9.19 8.50
C ILE A 37 -1.69 -8.94 8.76
N ASP A 38 -2.03 -7.82 9.41
CA ASP A 38 -3.40 -7.45 9.75
C ASP A 38 -4.29 -7.27 8.53
N LEU A 39 -3.78 -6.62 7.48
CA LEU A 39 -4.47 -6.49 6.20
C LEU A 39 -4.78 -7.86 5.64
N ARG A 40 -3.74 -8.68 5.44
CA ARG A 40 -3.87 -10.00 4.82
C ARG A 40 -4.82 -10.90 5.59
N ASP A 41 -4.76 -10.89 6.90
CA ASP A 41 -5.66 -11.69 7.73
C ASP A 41 -7.10 -11.19 7.66
N SER A 42 -7.30 -9.87 7.59
CA SER A 42 -8.61 -9.28 7.35
C SER A 42 -9.18 -9.65 5.98
N VAL A 43 -8.34 -9.69 4.93
CA VAL A 43 -8.73 -10.15 3.57
C VAL A 43 -9.09 -11.62 3.59
N LYS A 44 -8.25 -12.48 4.20
CA LYS A 44 -8.49 -13.93 4.30
C LYS A 44 -9.83 -14.21 4.98
N ARG A 45 -10.15 -13.51 6.06
CA ARG A 45 -11.45 -13.64 6.75
C ARG A 45 -12.61 -13.22 5.85
N ALA A 46 -12.49 -12.09 5.16
CA ALA A 46 -13.53 -11.61 4.25
C ALA A 46 -13.76 -12.56 3.06
N ARG A 47 -12.68 -13.10 2.48
CA ARG A 47 -12.71 -14.14 1.44
C ARG A 47 -13.42 -15.40 1.92
N LYS A 48 -13.06 -15.93 3.10
CA LYS A 48 -13.74 -17.10 3.70
C LYS A 48 -15.24 -16.89 3.90
N SER A 49 -15.67 -15.64 4.12
CA SER A 49 -17.08 -15.28 4.24
C SER A 49 -17.78 -14.97 2.90
N GLY A 50 -17.11 -15.16 1.76
CA GLY A 50 -17.65 -14.91 0.42
C GLY A 50 -17.80 -13.43 0.07
N LYS A 51 -17.16 -12.51 0.82
CA LYS A 51 -17.28 -11.05 0.62
C LYS A 51 -16.26 -10.48 -0.36
N LEU A 52 -15.19 -11.22 -0.64
CA LEU A 52 -14.11 -10.84 -1.54
C LEU A 52 -13.72 -12.04 -2.40
N ASP A 53 -13.20 -11.75 -3.59
CA ASP A 53 -12.68 -12.73 -4.52
C ASP A 53 -11.30 -13.29 -4.10
N ASP A 54 -10.80 -14.24 -4.89
CA ASP A 54 -9.51 -14.89 -4.67
C ASP A 54 -8.32 -13.96 -5.00
N GLU A 55 -8.55 -12.91 -5.80
CA GLU A 55 -7.54 -11.94 -6.24
C GLU A 55 -7.28 -10.86 -5.19
N ALA A 56 -8.22 -10.62 -4.27
CA ALA A 56 -8.11 -9.60 -3.22
C ALA A 56 -6.83 -9.71 -2.37
N LEU A 57 -6.27 -10.91 -2.19
CA LEU A 57 -5.02 -11.12 -1.46
C LEU A 57 -3.76 -10.71 -2.24
N GLN A 58 -3.87 -10.64 -3.57
CA GLN A 58 -2.78 -10.25 -4.45
C GLN A 58 -2.62 -8.73 -4.50
N LYS A 59 -3.69 -7.99 -4.20
CA LYS A 59 -3.72 -6.52 -4.14
C LYS A 59 -3.04 -5.92 -2.90
N VAL A 60 -2.60 -6.74 -1.95
CA VAL A 60 -1.99 -6.28 -0.68
C VAL A 60 -0.47 -6.46 -0.73
N TYR A 61 0.25 -5.35 -0.61
CA TYR A 61 1.71 -5.28 -0.73
C TYR A 61 2.34 -4.57 0.47
N MET A 62 3.59 -4.90 0.82
CA MET A 62 4.38 -4.01 1.67
C MET A 62 4.91 -2.84 0.85
N PHE A 63 4.82 -1.61 1.36
CA PHE A 63 5.27 -0.46 0.59
C PHE A 63 6.79 -0.49 0.35
N GLY A 64 7.55 -1.04 1.31
CA GLY A 64 8.99 -1.28 1.19
C GLY A 64 9.40 -2.14 -0.02
N GLU A 65 8.49 -2.95 -0.59
CA GLU A 65 8.78 -3.73 -1.80
C GLU A 65 9.13 -2.83 -3.00
N PHE A 66 8.61 -1.60 -3.01
CA PHE A 66 8.69 -0.68 -4.15
C PHE A 66 9.89 0.28 -4.09
N GLY A 67 11.07 -0.22 -3.74
CA GLY A 67 12.28 0.62 -3.65
C GLY A 67 12.75 0.88 -2.21
N GLY A 68 12.35 0.04 -1.27
CA GLY A 68 13.05 -0.11 -0.01
C GLY A 68 14.49 -0.61 -0.20
N LYS A 69 15.30 -0.46 0.85
CA LYS A 69 16.67 -0.98 0.93
C LYS A 69 16.67 -2.51 0.90
N ASP A 70 15.62 -3.11 1.44
CA ASP A 70 15.29 -4.52 1.33
C ASP A 70 13.82 -4.68 0.90
N LYS A 71 13.40 -5.91 0.60
CA LYS A 71 12.05 -6.21 0.12
C LYS A 71 10.96 -5.98 1.17
N ARG A 72 11.30 -5.65 2.41
CA ARG A 72 10.34 -5.54 3.52
C ARG A 72 10.62 -4.35 4.42
N GLU A 73 11.25 -3.31 3.88
CA GLU A 73 11.66 -2.17 4.70
C GLU A 73 10.41 -1.55 5.34
N PRO A 74 10.30 -1.57 6.68
CA PRO A 74 9.20 -0.91 7.35
C PRO A 74 9.42 0.60 7.28
N ILE A 75 8.35 1.33 6.99
CA ILE A 75 8.32 2.77 7.16
C ILE A 75 8.28 3.04 8.67
N VAL A 76 9.21 3.86 9.13
CA VAL A 76 9.30 4.24 10.53
C VAL A 76 8.07 5.04 10.93
N ASP A 77 7.46 4.72 12.07
CA ASP A 77 6.37 5.53 12.63
C ASP A 77 6.91 6.89 13.10
N PRO A 78 6.55 7.99 12.42
CA PRO A 78 7.13 9.30 12.72
C PRO A 78 6.69 9.86 14.08
N TRP A 79 5.64 9.31 14.69
CA TRP A 79 5.10 9.80 15.96
C TRP A 79 5.95 9.41 17.17
N TYR A 80 6.72 8.32 17.07
CA TYR A 80 7.51 7.81 18.18
C TYR A 80 9.01 8.14 18.05
N ASP A 81 9.51 8.39 16.83
CA ASP A 81 10.95 8.52 16.56
C ASP A 81 11.49 9.97 16.53
N GLY A 82 11.45 10.63 17.69
CA GLY A 82 12.27 11.85 17.91
C GLY A 82 11.73 13.12 17.23
N GLY A 83 10.41 13.22 17.07
CA GLY A 83 9.75 14.42 16.55
C GLY A 83 10.08 14.67 15.08
N ARG A 84 10.56 15.87 14.75
CA ARG A 84 10.79 16.30 13.35
C ARG A 84 11.68 15.34 12.54
N LYS A 85 12.65 14.69 13.20
CA LYS A 85 13.58 13.76 12.53
C LYS A 85 12.88 12.48 12.06
N GLY A 86 11.94 11.95 12.85
CA GLY A 86 11.13 10.79 12.46
C GLY A 86 10.29 11.06 11.21
N PHE A 87 9.70 12.26 11.13
CA PHE A 87 8.97 12.70 9.93
C PHE A 87 9.86 12.84 8.70
N GLU A 88 11.08 13.35 8.84
CA GLU A 88 12.03 13.49 7.72
C GLU A 88 12.43 12.12 7.16
N VAL A 89 12.74 11.16 8.04
CA VAL A 89 13.05 9.77 7.65
C VAL A 89 11.85 9.11 6.97
N ALA A 90 10.65 9.19 7.57
CA ALA A 90 9.45 8.60 7.00
C ALA A 90 9.12 9.23 5.63
N TYR A 91 9.32 10.53 5.46
CA TYR A 91 9.15 11.22 4.18
C TYR A 91 10.11 10.68 3.11
N GLU A 92 11.40 10.56 3.43
CA GLU A 92 12.39 10.02 2.50
C GLU A 92 12.07 8.58 2.09
N GLN A 93 11.61 7.75 3.04
CA GLN A 93 11.17 6.38 2.78
C GLN A 93 9.98 6.36 1.83
N VAL A 94 8.90 7.09 2.16
CA VAL A 94 7.68 7.18 1.34
C VAL A 94 7.97 7.72 -0.06
N PHE A 95 8.82 8.75 -0.18
CA PHE A 95 9.16 9.34 -1.47
C PHE A 95 9.93 8.35 -2.36
N ARG A 96 10.91 7.64 -1.79
CA ARG A 96 11.68 6.62 -2.51
C ARG A 96 10.78 5.47 -2.96
N MET A 97 9.94 4.96 -2.05
CA MET A 97 9.04 3.83 -2.32
C MET A 97 7.94 4.22 -3.32
N GLY A 98 7.39 5.42 -3.22
CA GLY A 98 6.39 5.93 -4.17
C GLY A 98 6.97 6.09 -5.58
N THR A 99 8.22 6.55 -5.70
CA THR A 99 8.92 6.63 -6.98
C THR A 99 9.14 5.24 -7.60
N GLY A 100 9.50 4.23 -6.78
CA GLY A 100 9.66 2.86 -7.28
C GLY A 100 8.32 2.23 -7.70
N LEU A 101 7.24 2.49 -6.96
CA LEU A 101 5.90 2.02 -7.31
C LEU A 101 5.46 2.60 -8.66
N LEU A 102 5.65 3.90 -8.87
CA LEU A 102 5.29 4.55 -10.13
C LEU A 102 6.03 3.91 -11.33
N ARG A 103 7.34 3.64 -11.17
CA ARG A 103 8.13 2.96 -12.21
C ARG A 103 7.62 1.56 -12.52
N GLN A 104 7.16 0.82 -11.52
CA GLN A 104 6.58 -0.50 -11.72
C GLN A 104 5.26 -0.41 -12.51
N ILE A 105 4.36 0.50 -12.10
CA ILE A 105 3.08 0.72 -12.79
C ILE A 105 3.32 1.12 -14.26
N GLU A 106 4.27 2.01 -14.52
CA GLU A 106 4.64 2.40 -15.88
C GLU A 106 5.20 1.24 -16.71
N ALA A 107 5.99 0.35 -16.09
CA ALA A 107 6.54 -0.82 -16.76
C ALA A 107 5.46 -1.86 -17.09
N GLU A 108 4.52 -2.09 -16.17
CA GLU A 108 3.36 -2.97 -16.38
C GLU A 108 2.47 -2.44 -17.50
N ALA A 109 2.13 -1.15 -17.47
CA ALA A 109 1.34 -0.50 -18.53
C ALA A 109 2.02 -0.57 -19.91
N LYS A 110 3.34 -0.42 -19.96
CA LYS A 110 4.11 -0.54 -21.22
C LYS A 110 4.07 -1.97 -21.76
N LYS A 111 4.17 -2.96 -20.88
CA LYS A 111 4.13 -4.39 -21.26
C LYS A 111 2.75 -4.75 -21.83
N GLU A 112 1.67 -4.38 -21.15
CA GLU A 112 0.30 -4.60 -21.62
C GLU A 112 0.06 -3.96 -22.99
N LYS A 113 0.54 -2.72 -23.19
CA LYS A 113 0.44 -2.06 -24.49
C LYS A 113 1.17 -2.82 -25.59
N SER A 114 2.36 -3.36 -25.31
CA SER A 114 3.12 -4.13 -26.30
C SER A 114 2.45 -5.46 -26.66
N GLU A 115 1.76 -6.10 -25.71
CA GLU A 115 1.02 -7.35 -25.93
C GLU A 115 -0.26 -7.13 -26.75
N LEU A 116 -0.89 -5.95 -26.65
CA LEU A 116 -2.06 -5.56 -27.44
C LEU A 116 -1.73 -5.15 -28.89
N GLU A 117 -0.50 -4.69 -29.14
CA GLU A 117 -0.02 -4.25 -30.46
C GLU A 117 0.66 -5.39 -31.25
N SER A 118 0.76 -6.59 -30.68
CA SER A 118 1.36 -7.80 -31.27
C SER A 118 0.30 -8.77 -31.79
#